data_AF-A0A3N4UP37-F1
#
_entry.id   AF-A0A3N4UP37-F1
#
_cell.length_a   1.000
_cell.length_b   1.000
_cell.length_c   1.000
_cell.angle_alpha   90.00
_cell.angle_beta   90.00
_cell.angle_gamma   90.00
#
_symmetry.space_group_name_H-M   'P 1'
#
loop_
_entity.id
_entity.type
_entity.pdbx_description
1 polymer ?
#
loop_
_entity_poly.entity_id
_entity_poly.type
_entity_poly.pdbx_seq_one_letter_code
_entity_poly.pdbx_strand_id
1 'polypeptide(L)'
;MNLVFDIAGKRCVADHVEMRGNTIQAAFPAGAEASLASAFSGAKSVSIMGIPAPVTYSVQDYASSGEAGCTAVFSVNSSAGRVLH
;
A
#
# COMPACT_ATOMS: atom_id res chain seq x y z
N MET A 1 -7.57 -8.35 -11.20
CA MET A 1 -6.41 -9.04 -10.60
C MET A 1 -6.36 -8.62 -9.14
N ASN A 2 -6.32 -9.54 -8.20
CA ASN A 2 -6.23 -9.20 -6.78
C ASN A 2 -4.75 -9.11 -6.40
N LEU A 3 -4.31 -7.94 -5.96
CA LEU A 3 -2.96 -7.73 -5.44
C LEU A 3 -2.97 -7.88 -3.93
N VAL A 4 -1.96 -8.58 -3.40
CA VAL A 4 -1.81 -8.81 -1.98
C VAL A 4 -0.74 -7.87 -1.44
N PHE A 5 -1.14 -6.99 -0.54
CA PHE A 5 -0.28 -6.04 0.14
C PHE A 5 0.11 -6.59 1.51
N ASP A 6 1.39 -6.57 1.84
CA ASP A 6 1.87 -6.68 3.22
C ASP A 6 1.89 -5.28 3.83
N ILE A 7 0.92 -5.01 4.71
CA ILE A 7 0.71 -3.72 5.37
C ILE A 7 0.93 -3.92 6.86
N ALA A 8 2.01 -3.35 7.39
CA ALA A 8 2.40 -3.49 8.80
C ALA A 8 2.56 -4.97 9.25
N GLY A 9 2.96 -5.88 8.36
CA GLY A 9 3.10 -7.31 8.63
C GLY A 9 1.78 -8.09 8.55
N LYS A 10 0.69 -7.47 8.08
CA LYS A 10 -0.58 -8.12 7.79
C LYS A 10 -0.83 -8.17 6.29
N ARG A 11 -1.28 -9.32 5.81
CA ARG A 11 -1.67 -9.51 4.41
C ARG A 11 -3.06 -8.94 4.18
N CYS A 12 -3.14 -7.90 3.36
CA CYS A 12 -4.36 -7.25 2.93
C CYS A 12 -4.54 -7.47 1.43
N VAL A 13 -5.65 -8.11 1.04
CA VAL A 13 -5.99 -8.31 -0.37
C VAL A 13 -6.78 -7.09 -0.82
N ALA A 14 -6.33 -6.43 -1.88
CA ALA A 14 -7.05 -5.32 -2.48
C ALA A 14 -8.15 -5.84 -3.42
N ASP A 15 -9.35 -5.28 -3.29
CA ASP A 15 -10.48 -5.51 -4.20
C ASP A 15 -10.30 -4.79 -5.53
N HIS A 16 -9.73 -3.58 -5.48
CA HIS A 16 -9.43 -2.78 -6.64
C HIS A 16 -8.06 -2.12 -6.51
N VAL A 17 -7.30 -2.06 -7.59
CA VAL A 17 -6.00 -1.38 -7.62
C VAL A 17 -5.88 -0.58 -8.90
N GLU A 18 -5.52 0.68 -8.75
CA GLU A 18 -5.19 1.59 -9.84
C GLU A 18 -3.78 2.14 -9.63
N MET A 19 -2.95 2.11 -10.68
CA MET A 19 -1.60 2.65 -10.65
C MET A 19 -1.57 3.97 -11.42
N ARG A 20 -1.07 5.03 -10.78
CA ARG A 20 -0.91 6.37 -11.38
C ARG A 20 0.53 6.84 -11.25
N GLY A 21 1.36 6.42 -12.18
CA GLY A 21 2.79 6.74 -12.18
C GLY A 21 3.47 6.15 -10.94
N ASN A 22 3.87 7.01 -9.99
CA ASN A 22 4.59 6.63 -8.77
C ASN A 22 3.67 6.33 -7.58
N THR A 23 2.36 6.54 -7.73
CA THR A 23 1.37 6.23 -6.71
C THR A 23 0.52 5.03 -7.10
N ILE A 24 0.09 4.29 -6.09
CA ILE A 24 -0.86 3.20 -6.21
C ILE A 24 -2.05 3.56 -5.33
N GLN A 25 -3.24 3.56 -5.91
CA GLN A 25 -4.48 3.65 -5.15
C GLN A 25 -5.09 2.26 -5.07
N ALA A 26 -5.36 1.77 -3.86
CA ALA A 26 -6.01 0.49 -3.68
C ALA A 26 -7.19 0.59 -2.73
N ALA A 27 -8.27 -0.13 -3.07
CA ALA A 27 -9.44 -0.31 -2.24
C ALA A 27 -9.35 -1.67 -1.54
N PHE A 28 -9.68 -1.69 -0.27
CA PHE A 28 -9.63 -2.83 0.62
C PHE A 28 -10.95 -2.99 1.37
N PRO A 29 -11.25 -4.20 1.86
CA PRO A 29 -12.38 -4.40 2.76
C PRO A 29 -12.11 -3.74 4.12
N ALA A 30 -13.18 -3.51 4.90
CA ALA A 30 -13.13 -2.78 6.19
C ALA A 30 -12.10 -3.35 7.18
N GLY A 31 -11.80 -4.66 7.10
CA GLY A 31 -10.79 -5.31 7.94
C GLY A 31 -9.35 -4.81 7.74
N ALA A 32 -9.06 -4.05 6.68
CA ALA A 32 -7.74 -3.49 6.42
C ALA A 32 -7.49 -2.15 7.13
N GLU A 33 -8.52 -1.47 7.65
CA GLU A 33 -8.42 -0.12 8.24
C GLU A 33 -7.34 -0.05 9.32
N ALA A 34 -7.39 -0.95 10.31
CA ALA A 34 -6.45 -0.95 11.42
C ALA A 34 -5.00 -1.17 10.96
N SER A 35 -4.80 -1.95 9.90
CA SER A 35 -3.48 -2.19 9.31
C SER A 35 -2.98 -0.94 8.58
N LEU A 36 -3.85 -0.26 7.83
CA LEU A 36 -3.57 1.00 7.14
C LEU A 36 -3.25 2.12 8.13
N ALA A 37 -4.05 2.29 9.17
CA ALA A 37 -3.83 3.26 10.22
C ALA A 37 -2.48 3.03 10.94
N SER A 38 -2.16 1.77 11.24
CA SER A 38 -0.87 1.40 11.86
C SER A 38 0.32 1.66 10.93
N ALA A 39 0.18 1.36 9.64
CA ALA A 39 1.23 1.61 8.66
C ALA A 39 1.46 3.10 8.42
N PHE A 40 0.38 3.89 8.35
CA PHE A 40 0.42 5.34 8.19
C PHE A 40 1.06 6.02 9.41
N SER A 41 0.56 5.74 10.62
CA SER A 41 1.08 6.35 11.85
C SER A 41 2.51 5.89 12.19
N GLY A 42 2.85 4.64 11.88
CA GLY A 42 4.17 4.07 12.15
C GLY A 42 5.19 4.27 11.03
N ALA A 43 4.86 5.00 9.96
CA ALA A 43 5.67 5.15 8.76
C ALA A 43 6.23 3.81 8.25
N LYS A 44 5.42 2.75 8.30
CA LYS A 44 5.85 1.40 7.94
C LYS A 44 5.84 1.22 6.42
N SER A 45 6.88 0.55 5.94
CA SER A 45 6.98 0.12 4.56
C SER A 45 5.91 -0.92 4.23
N VAL A 46 5.30 -0.77 3.07
CA VAL A 46 4.32 -1.68 2.47
C VAL A 46 4.98 -2.39 1.30
N SER A 47 4.76 -3.70 1.20
CA SER A 47 5.29 -4.53 0.11
C SER A 47 4.15 -5.20 -0.65
N ILE A 48 4.30 -5.44 -1.95
CA ILE A 48 3.28 -6.10 -2.76
C ILE A 48 3.78 -7.50 -3.11
N MET A 49 3.06 -8.55 -2.69
CA MET A 49 3.43 -9.92 -3.02
C MET A 49 3.23 -10.18 -4.52
N GLY A 50 4.21 -10.81 -5.15
CA GLY A 50 4.20 -11.12 -6.58
C GLY A 50 4.89 -10.08 -7.47
N ILE A 51 5.31 -8.93 -6.91
CA ILE A 51 6.20 -7.99 -7.60
C ILE A 51 7.64 -8.29 -7.16
N PRO A 52 8.57 -8.63 -8.08
CA PRO A 52 9.98 -8.85 -7.74
C PRO A 52 10.62 -7.54 -7.22
N ALA A 53 11.31 -7.63 -6.08
CA ALA A 53 11.92 -6.55 -5.26
C ALA A 53 12.88 -5.62 -6.06
N PRO A 54 13.15 -4.35 -5.63
CA PRO A 54 13.17 -3.78 -4.27
C PRO A 54 12.24 -2.56 -4.06
N VAL A 55 11.06 -2.58 -4.68
CA VAL A 55 10.12 -1.46 -4.57
C VAL A 55 9.32 -1.60 -3.27
N THR A 56 9.59 -0.73 -2.30
CA THR A 56 8.73 -0.58 -1.12
C THR A 56 7.84 0.63 -1.29
N TYR A 57 6.69 0.61 -0.64
CA TYR A 57 5.73 1.69 -0.68
C TYR A 57 5.49 2.24 0.73
N SER A 58 5.03 3.48 0.83
CA SER A 58 4.53 4.03 2.09
C SER A 58 3.09 4.45 1.90
N VAL A 59 2.27 4.29 2.93
CA VAL A 59 0.92 4.87 2.95
C VAL A 59 1.07 6.38 3.01
N GLN A 60 0.59 7.08 1.99
CA GLN A 60 0.57 8.55 1.96
C GLN A 60 -0.74 9.13 2.50
N ASP A 61 -1.84 8.43 2.22
CA ASP A 61 -3.16 8.82 2.67
C ASP A 61 -4.05 7.59 2.69
N TYR A 62 -5.05 7.59 3.56
CA TYR A 62 -6.11 6.59 3.53
C TYR A 62 -7.44 7.19 4.00
N ALA A 63 -8.51 6.76 3.35
CA ALA A 63 -9.88 7.11 3.70
C ALA A 63 -10.64 5.84 4.06
N SER A 64 -11.27 5.82 5.23
CA SER A 64 -12.21 4.77 5.61
C SER A 64 -13.64 5.25 5.33
N SER A 65 -14.44 4.40 4.69
CA SER A 65 -15.90 4.58 4.59
C SER A 65 -16.64 3.68 5.60
N GLY A 66 -15.97 3.24 6.66
CA GLY A 66 -16.55 2.35 7.67
C GLY A 66 -16.83 0.97 7.08
N GLU A 67 -18.09 0.54 7.11
CA GLU A 67 -18.49 -0.81 6.67
C GLU A 67 -18.32 -1.03 5.15
N ALA A 68 -18.29 0.04 4.36
CA ALA A 68 -18.09 -0.04 2.90
C ALA A 68 -16.63 -0.32 2.48
N GLY A 69 -15.69 -0.31 3.43
CA GLY A 69 -14.27 -0.56 3.18
C GLY A 69 -13.41 0.69 3.27
N CYS A 70 -12.18 0.56 2.78
CA CYS A 70 -11.15 1.58 2.90
C CYS A 70 -10.42 1.76 1.57
N THR A 71 -10.07 3.00 1.24
CA THR A 71 -9.19 3.31 0.11
C THR A 71 -7.90 3.88 0.65
N ALA A 72 -6.77 3.43 0.12
CA ALA A 72 -5.46 3.94 0.49
C ALA A 72 -4.65 4.32 -0.73
N VAL A 73 -3.88 5.40 -0.58
CA VAL A 73 -2.90 5.87 -1.54
C VAL A 73 -1.53 5.52 -1.01
N PHE A 74 -0.79 4.75 -1.80
CA PHE A 74 0.58 4.38 -1.53
C PHE A 74 1.49 5.11 -2.50
N SER A 75 2.62 5.61 -2.01
CA SER A 75 3.69 6.10 -2.87
C SER A 75 4.88 5.18 -2.82
N VAL A 76 5.53 5.00 -3.97
CA VAL A 76 6.80 4.31 -4.02
C VAL A 76 7.85 5.04 -3.17
N ASN A 77 8.45 4.33 -2.23
CA ASN A 77 9.70 4.74 -1.62
C ASN A 77 10.80 4.37 -2.61
N SER A 78 11.29 5.36 -3.34
CA SER A 78 12.40 5.20 -4.28
C SER A 78 13.60 4.57 -3.58
N SER A 79 13.71 3.25 -3.65
CA SER A 79 14.81 2.45 -3.10
C SER A 79 15.51 1.73 -4.25
N ALA A 80 15.85 2.48 -5.29
CA ALA A 80 17.00 2.20 -6.12
C ALA A 80 17.81 3.49 -6.16
N GLY A 81 18.60 3.72 -5.11
CA GLY A 81 19.78 4.56 -5.22
C GLY A 81 20.68 4.01 -6.32
N ARG A 82 20.44 4.43 -7.55
CA ARG A 82 21.44 4.40 -8.62
C ARG A 82 21.19 5.59 -9.53
N VAL A 83 21.51 6.78 -8.99
CA VAL A 83 22.05 7.83 -9.85
C VAL A 83 23.40 7.26 -10.31
N LEU A 84 23.47 6.84 -11.57
CA LEU A 84 24.72 6.47 -12.21
C LEU A 84 25.60 7.72 -12.18
N HIS A 85 26.73 7.64 -11.49
CA HIS A 85 27.83 8.59 -11.57
C HIS A 85 28.56 8.42 -12.91
#